data_AF-A0AAN4F400-F1
#
_entry.id   AF-A0AAN4F400-F1
#
_cell.length_a   1.000
_cell.length_b   1.000
_cell.length_c   1.000
_cell.angle_alpha   90.00
_cell.angle_beta   90.00
_cell.angle_gamma   90.00
#
_symmetry.space_group_name_H-M   'P 1'
#
loop_
_entity.id
_entity.type
_entity.pdbx_description
1 polymer ?
#
loop_
_entity_poly.entity_id
_entity_poly.type
_entity_poly.pdbx_seq_one_letter_code
_entity_poly.pdbx_strand_id
1 'polypeptide(L)'
;MTDNRKCSFYIYPERNAADRVADGFLEKLPQKERGRAMRAMMLCGAALMKQDERLPFLIAEFLTESTSMQDIQRIISSTLPQQDTGEMARLVEA
;
A
#
# COMPACT_ATOMS: atom_id res chain seq x y z
N MET A 1 14.55 1.42 28.80
CA MET A 1 14.49 0.69 27.52
C MET A 1 13.95 1.66 26.49
N THR A 2 14.68 1.95 25.42
CA THR A 2 14.15 2.77 24.33
C THR A 2 13.11 1.94 23.57
N ASP A 3 11.85 2.39 23.57
CA ASP A 3 10.68 1.73 22.97
C ASP A 3 10.69 1.64 21.43
N ASN A 4 11.86 1.80 20.79
CA ASN A 4 11.99 1.77 19.34
C ASN A 4 12.69 0.50 18.87
N ARG A 5 12.14 -0.10 17.81
CA ARG A 5 12.79 -1.16 17.04
C ARG A 5 13.25 -0.60 15.70
N LYS A 6 14.50 -0.90 15.32
CA LYS A 6 15.03 -0.55 14.00
C LYS A 6 14.60 -1.62 12.99
N CYS A 7 14.00 -1.20 11.88
CA CYS A 7 13.71 -2.03 10.72
C CYS A 7 14.57 -1.52 9.55
N SER A 8 15.11 -2.43 8.74
CA SER A 8 15.92 -2.10 7.56
C SER A 8 15.70 -3.15 6.49
N PHE A 9 15.55 -2.69 5.25
CA PHE A 9 15.45 -3.49 4.05
C PHE A 9 16.13 -2.74 2.89
N TYR A 10 16.44 -3.46 1.82
CA TYR A 10 17.02 -2.90 0.61
C TYR A 10 15.93 -2.73 -0.45
N ILE A 11 16.08 -1.68 -1.25
CA ILE A 11 15.33 -1.45 -2.49
C ILE A 11 16.34 -1.46 -3.64
N TYR A 12 15.90 -1.87 -4.83
CA TYR A 12 16.71 -1.99 -6.04
C TYR A 12 16.09 -1.21 -7.22
N PRO A 13 16.17 0.13 -7.25
CA PRO A 13 15.50 0.99 -8.26
C PRO A 13 15.85 0.68 -9.72
N GLU A 14 17.05 0.15 -9.96
CA GLU A 14 17.52 -0.24 -11.29
C GLU A 14 16.92 -1.58 -11.77
N ARG A 15 16.41 -2.39 -10.85
CA ARG A 15 15.90 -3.74 -11.14
C ARG A 15 14.39 -3.85 -11.03
N ASN A 16 13.76 -3.03 -10.19
CA ASN A 16 12.32 -3.09 -9.91
C ASN A 16 11.68 -1.70 -10.08
N ALA A 17 10.61 -1.64 -10.87
CA ALA A 17 9.86 -0.41 -11.14
C ALA A 17 9.20 0.15 -9.87
N ALA A 18 8.68 -0.70 -8.99
CA ALA A 18 8.06 -0.28 -7.74
C ALA A 18 9.08 0.36 -6.80
N ASP A 19 10.28 -0.24 -6.71
CA ASP A 19 11.39 0.30 -5.93
C ASP A 19 11.83 1.66 -6.47
N ARG A 20 11.85 1.83 -7.79
CA ARG A 20 12.16 3.12 -8.43
C ARG A 20 11.14 4.19 -8.08
N VAL A 21 9.86 3.85 -8.08
CA VAL A 21 8.78 4.77 -7.69
C VAL A 21 8.95 5.18 -6.22
N ALA A 22 9.19 4.23 -5.32
CA ALA A 22 9.41 4.49 -3.90
C ALA A 22 10.65 5.38 -3.66
N ASP A 23 11.76 5.08 -4.32
CA ASP A 23 13.00 5.86 -4.26
C ASP A 23 12.77 7.29 -4.75
N GLY A 24 12.10 7.46 -5.90
CA GLY A 24 11.76 8.77 -6.44
C GLY A 24 10.86 9.61 -5.53
N PHE A 25 9.98 9.00 -4.74
CA PHE A 25 9.22 9.72 -3.70
C PHE A 25 10.12 10.19 -2.55
N LEU A 26 11.07 9.36 -2.12
CA LEU A 26 11.99 9.70 -1.04
C LEU A 26 13.00 10.78 -1.45
N GLU A 27 13.50 10.75 -2.68
CA GLU A 27 14.44 11.75 -3.20
C GLU A 27 13.84 13.16 -3.18
N LYS A 28 12.55 13.29 -3.53
CA LYS A 28 11.81 14.57 -3.55
C LYS A 28 11.59 15.17 -2.17
N LEU A 29 11.75 14.38 -1.10
CA LEU A 29 11.52 14.83 0.27
C LEU A 29 12.81 15.34 0.93
N PRO A 30 12.73 16.39 1.77
CA PRO A 30 13.83 16.80 2.63
C PRO A 30 14.31 15.64 3.51
N GLN A 31 15.63 15.52 3.72
CA GLN A 31 16.23 14.39 4.44
C GLN A 31 15.58 14.13 5.82
N LYS A 32 15.22 15.20 6.55
CA LYS A 32 14.56 15.11 7.86
C LYS A 32 13.15 14.47 7.82
N GLU A 33 12.46 14.53 6.68
CA GLU A 33 11.10 14.00 6.50
C GLU A 33 11.08 12.56 5.99
N ARG A 34 12.17 12.09 5.38
CA ARG A 34 12.24 10.75 4.76
C ARG A 34 11.91 9.64 5.75
N GLY A 35 12.42 9.72 6.99
CA GLY A 35 12.11 8.74 8.04
C GLY A 35 10.62 8.67 8.38
N ARG A 36 9.94 9.82 8.43
CA ARG A 36 8.50 9.90 8.67
C ARG A 36 7.71 9.31 7.50
N ALA A 37 8.11 9.60 6.26
CA ALA A 37 7.49 9.07 5.05
C ALA A 37 7.66 7.55 4.92
N MET A 38 8.87 7.01 5.13
CA MET A 38 9.13 5.57 5.13
C MET A 38 8.28 4.84 6.17
N ARG A 39 8.15 5.39 7.38
CA ARG A 39 7.28 4.83 8.40
C ARG A 39 5.81 4.85 7.96
N ALA A 40 5.33 5.93 7.37
CA ALA A 40 3.95 6.03 6.88
C ALA A 40 3.66 5.00 5.77
N MET A 41 4.57 4.83 4.81
CA MET A 41 4.47 3.82 3.76
C MET A 41 4.41 2.39 4.34
N MET A 42 5.29 2.07 5.29
CA MET A 42 5.29 0.77 5.98
C MET A 42 3.98 0.51 6.73
N LEU A 43 3.46 1.50 7.47
CA LEU A 43 2.21 1.36 8.22
C LEU A 43 0.99 1.26 7.30
N CYS A 44 1.00 1.93 6.15
CA CYS A 44 -0.03 1.77 5.13
C CYS A 44 -0.08 0.32 4.61
N GLY A 45 1.09 -0.24 4.25
CA GLY A 45 1.21 -1.65 3.88
C GLY A 45 0.68 -2.57 4.98
N ALA A 46 1.08 -2.36 6.24
CA ALA A 46 0.59 -3.16 7.36
C ALA A 46 -0.94 -3.06 7.56
N ALA A 47 -1.53 -1.89 7.36
CA ALA A 47 -2.98 -1.70 7.44
C ALA A 47 -3.72 -2.48 6.35
N LEU A 48 -3.15 -2.54 5.14
CA LEU A 48 -3.67 -3.34 4.03
C LEU A 48 -3.48 -4.84 4.25
N MET A 49 -2.32 -5.30 4.74
CA MET A 49 -2.09 -6.71 5.09
C MET A 49 -3.08 -7.21 6.13
N LYS A 50 -3.49 -6.35 7.07
CA LYS A 50 -4.49 -6.69 8.08
C LYS A 50 -5.87 -7.01 7.46
N GLN A 51 -6.20 -6.42 6.31
CA GLN A 51 -7.46 -6.71 5.61
C GLN A 51 -7.33 -7.95 4.72
N ASP A 52 -6.24 -8.06 3.96
CA ASP A 52 -5.87 -9.24 3.19
C ASP A 52 -4.35 -9.26 3.03
N GLU A 53 -3.72 -10.37 3.42
CA GLU A 53 -2.26 -10.51 3.44
C GLU A 53 -1.61 -10.32 2.06
N ARG A 54 -2.36 -10.56 0.98
CA ARG A 54 -1.88 -10.48 -0.42
C ARG A 54 -1.86 -9.06 -0.95
N LEU A 55 -2.65 -8.15 -0.39
CA LEU A 55 -2.91 -6.82 -0.95
C LEU A 55 -1.63 -6.00 -1.19
N PRO A 56 -0.73 -5.82 -0.20
CA PRO A 56 0.47 -5.03 -0.42
C PRO A 56 1.41 -5.65 -1.42
N PHE A 57 1.50 -6.98 -1.48
CA PHE A 57 2.32 -7.66 -2.48
C PHE A 57 1.78 -7.43 -3.89
N LEU A 58 0.47 -7.55 -4.09
CA LEU A 58 -0.15 -7.28 -5.40
C LEU A 58 0.01 -5.81 -5.79
N ILE A 59 -0.30 -4.88 -4.90
CA ILE A 59 -0.15 -3.45 -5.18
C ILE A 59 1.31 -3.10 -5.49
N ALA A 60 2.27 -3.67 -4.75
CA ALA A 60 3.69 -3.46 -5.01
C ALA A 60 4.13 -4.05 -6.36
N GLU A 61 3.67 -5.25 -6.72
CA GLU A 61 4.00 -5.91 -7.99
C GLU A 61 3.53 -5.10 -9.20
N PHE A 62 2.35 -4.47 -9.10
CA PHE A 62 1.77 -3.65 -10.16
C PHE A 62 2.13 -2.15 -10.07
N LEU A 63 2.96 -1.75 -9.10
CA LEU A 63 3.34 -0.35 -8.93
C LEU A 63 4.41 0.05 -9.96
N THR A 64 4.07 1.03 -10.77
CA THR A 64 4.91 1.63 -11.81
C THR A 64 4.67 3.14 -11.84
N GLU A 65 5.46 3.88 -12.62
CA GLU A 65 5.28 5.33 -12.77
C GLU A 65 3.93 5.73 -13.40
N SER A 66 3.30 4.81 -14.14
CA SER A 66 1.99 5.02 -14.78
C SER A 66 0.80 4.50 -13.97
N THR A 67 1.04 3.84 -12.84
CA THR A 67 -0.03 3.21 -12.06
C THR A 67 -0.99 4.27 -11.53
N SER A 68 -2.26 4.13 -11.89
CA SER A 68 -3.31 5.07 -11.51
C SER A 68 -4.06 4.61 -10.26
N MET A 69 -4.83 5.52 -9.65
CA MET A 69 -5.73 5.16 -8.56
C MET A 69 -6.79 4.13 -8.98
N GLN A 70 -7.23 4.15 -10.24
CA GLN A 70 -8.20 3.18 -10.75
C GLN A 70 -7.62 1.77 -10.79
N ASP A 71 -6.33 1.62 -11.09
CA ASP A 71 -5.66 0.31 -11.09
C ASP A 71 -5.54 -0.24 -9.68
N ILE A 72 -5.18 0.61 -8.71
CA ILE A 72 -5.15 0.25 -7.28
C ILE A 72 -6.55 -0.19 -6.81
N GLN A 73 -7.60 0.55 -7.19
CA GLN A 73 -8.98 0.18 -6.85
C GLN A 73 -9.38 -1.18 -7.43
N ARG A 74 -9.03 -1.47 -8.69
CA ARG A 74 -9.30 -2.79 -9.30
C ARG A 74 -8.60 -3.92 -8.56
N ILE A 75 -7.34 -3.74 -8.17
CA ILE A 75 -6.59 -4.74 -7.38
C ILE A 75 -7.32 -4.99 -6.05
N ILE A 76 -7.69 -3.92 -5.34
CA ILE A 76 -8.39 -4.05 -4.05
C ILE A 76 -9.74 -4.75 -4.21
N SER A 77 -10.54 -4.36 -5.21
CA SER A 77 -11.81 -5.01 -5.50
C SER A 77 -11.68 -6.48 -5.90
N SER A 78 -10.55 -6.88 -6.49
CA SER A 78 -10.29 -8.28 -6.87
C SER A 78 -9.93 -9.18 -5.69
N THR A 79 -9.39 -8.62 -4.61
CA THR A 79 -8.99 -9.35 -3.41
C THR A 79 -10.09 -9.41 -2.36
N LEU A 80 -10.96 -8.40 -2.32
CA LEU A 80 -12.10 -8.41 -1.43
C LEU A 80 -13.13 -9.44 -1.94
N PRO A 81 -13.64 -10.34 -1.09
CA PRO A 81 -14.79 -11.15 -1.47
C PRO A 81 -15.90 -10.18 -1.89
N GLN A 82 -16.57 -10.47 -3.00
CA GLN A 82 -17.76 -9.71 -3.39
C GLN A 82 -18.65 -9.63 -2.17
N GLN A 83 -18.75 -8.44 -1.58
CA GLN A 83 -19.73 -8.19 -0.55
C GLN A 83 -21.05 -8.40 -1.25
N ASP A 84 -21.68 -9.56 -1.03
CA ASP A 84 -23.07 -9.75 -1.39
C ASP A 84 -23.78 -8.50 -0.89
N THR A 85 -24.36 -7.76 -1.82
CA THR A 85 -25.03 -6.47 -1.60
C THR A 85 -26.32 -6.65 -0.77
N GLY A 86 -26.39 -7.71 0.06
CA GLY A 86 -27.54 -8.18 0.80
C GLY A 86 -27.84 -7.45 2.11
N GLU A 87 -27.01 -6.48 2.53
CA GLU A 87 -27.33 -5.62 3.69
C GLU A 87 -28.06 -4.33 3.31
N MET A 88 -28.03 -3.89 2.03
CA MET A 88 -28.71 -2.66 1.60
C MET A 88 -30.17 -2.87 1.15
N ALA A 89 -30.62 -4.11 0.97
CA ALA A 89 -32.02 -4.40 0.59
C ALA A 89 -32.98 -4.51 1.79
N ARG A 90 -32.49 -4.76 3.01
CA ARG A 90 -33.36 -4.98 4.19
C ARG A 90 -33.81 -3.70 4.90
N LEU A 91 -33.32 -2.54 4.49
CA LEU A 91 -33.75 -1.24 5.02
C LEU A 91 -34.85 -0.57 4.19
N VAL A 92 -35.25 -1.17 3.06
CA VAL A 92 -36.32 -0.64 2.19
C VAL A 92 -37.67 -1.35 2.44
N GLU A 93 -37.68 -2.42 3.23
CA GLU A 93 -38.90 -3.19 3.56
C GLU A 93 -39.30 -3.15 5.05
N ALA A 94 -38.75 -2.21 5.85
CA ALA A 94 -39.11 -2.04 7.26
C ALA A 94 -39.97 -0.80 7.50
#